data_AF-A0A956UCD5-F1
#
_entry.id   AF-A0A956UCD5-F1
#
_cell.length_a   1.000
_cell.length_b   1.000
_cell.length_c   1.000
_cell.angle_alpha   90.00
_cell.angle_beta   90.00
_cell.angle_gamma   90.00
#
_symmetry.space_group_name_H-M   'P 1'
#
loop_
_entity.id
_entity.type
_entity.pdbx_description
1 polymer ?
#
loop_
_entity_poly.entity_id
_entity_poly.type
_entity_poly.pdbx_seq_one_letter_code
_entity_poly.pdbx_strand_id
1 'polypeptide(L)' 'MYLFLDTANIDEITEINQWGVLDGVTTNPSLVGKEEKDFKTLVQKICAIVEGPVS' A
#
# COMPACT_ATOMS: atom_id res chain seq x y z
N MET A 1 -2.69 18.41 5.71
CA MET A 1 -1.45 17.59 5.72
C MET A 1 -1.88 16.21 5.31
N TYR A 2 -1.21 15.58 4.35
CA TYR A 2 -1.53 14.22 3.92
C TYR A 2 -0.38 13.28 4.31
N LEU A 3 -0.73 12.10 4.82
CA LEU A 3 0.19 11.04 5.20
C LEU A 3 0.04 9.88 4.23
N PHE A 4 1.10 9.64 3.47
CA PHE A 4 1.22 8.53 2.54
C PHE A 4 2.25 7.54 3.06
N LEU A 5 1.95 6.25 2.92
CA LEU A 5 2.90 5.18 3.20
C LEU A 5 3.55 4.70 1.89
N ASP A 6 4.88 4.64 1.87
CA ASP A 6 5.65 4.19 0.71
C ASP A 6 6.14 2.75 0.90
N THR A 7 5.28 1.79 0.58
CA THR A 7 5.57 0.36 0.75
C THR A 7 4.72 -0.50 -0.21
N ALA A 8 5.10 -1.76 -0.36
CA ALA A 8 4.30 -2.79 -1.01
C ALA A 8 3.92 -3.92 -0.04
N ASN A 9 4.37 -3.83 1.22
CA ASN A 9 4.12 -4.83 2.24
C ASN A 9 2.69 -4.68 2.79
N ILE A 10 1.89 -5.75 2.62
CA ILE A 10 0.48 -5.75 3.02
C ILE A 10 0.30 -5.68 4.54
N ASP A 11 1.23 -6.23 5.32
CA ASP A 11 1.12 -6.27 6.77
C ASP A 11 1.34 -4.85 7.35
N GLU A 12 2.36 -4.14 6.85
CA GLU A 12 2.61 -2.73 7.20
C GLU A 12 1.43 -1.83 6.82
N ILE A 13 0.91 -2.00 5.59
CA ILE A 13 -0.25 -1.22 5.11
C ILE A 13 -1.46 -1.49 5.99
N THR A 14 -1.72 -2.76 6.33
CA THR A 14 -2.87 -3.13 7.16
C THR A 14 -2.76 -2.55 8.56
N GLU A 15 -1.58 -2.64 9.18
CA GLU A 15 -1.34 -2.11 10.54
C GLU A 15 -1.55 -0.60 10.59
N ILE A 16 -0.90 0.15 9.71
CA ILE A 16 -0.94 1.61 9.75
C ILE A 16 -2.32 2.13 9.31
N ASN A 17 -3.00 1.45 8.39
CA ASN A 17 -4.38 1.79 8.00
C ASN A 17 -5.35 1.66 9.19
N GLN A 18 -5.15 0.67 10.07
CA GLN A 18 -5.94 0.53 11.30
C GLN A 18 -5.75 1.69 12.29
N TRP A 19 -4.63 2.41 12.22
CA TRP A 19 -4.43 3.59 13.06
C TRP A 19 -5.30 4.78 12.61
N GLY A 20 -5.87 4.73 11.40
CA GLY A 20 -6.77 5.75 10.88
C GLY A 20 -6.06 7.05 10.47
N VAL A 21 -4.75 6.97 10.18
CA VAL A 21 -3.91 8.14 9.85
C VAL A 21 -3.48 8.20 8.38
N LEU A 22 -3.76 7.16 7.59
CA LEU A 22 -3.35 7.12 6.18
C LEU A 22 -4.34 7.80 5.26
N ASP A 23 -3.82 8.70 4.44
CA ASP A 23 -4.54 9.30 3.32
C ASP A 23 -4.33 8.53 2.01
N GLY A 24 -3.33 7.64 1.95
CA GLY A 24 -3.06 6.82 0.78
C GLY A 24 -1.76 6.02 0.87
N VAL A 25 -1.46 5.28 -0.20
CA VAL A 25 -0.23 4.49 -0.34
C VAL A 25 0.44 4.81 -1.66
N THR A 26 1.76 4.92 -1.65
CA THR A 26 2.58 4.95 -2.86
C THR A 26 3.37 3.66 -2.97
N THR A 27 3.47 3.12 -4.17
CA THR A 27 4.26 1.95 -4.48
C THR A 27 4.99 2.15 -5.80
N ASN A 28 5.90 1.24 -6.11
CA ASN A 28 6.61 1.22 -7.38
C ASN A 28 7.03 -0.22 -7.71
N PRO A 29 7.36 -0.53 -8.97
CA PRO A 29 7.76 -1.88 -9.37
C PRO A 29 8.93 -2.46 -8.55
N SER A 30 9.83 -1.61 -8.03
CA SER A 30 10.96 -2.07 -7.21
C SER A 30 10.51 -2.53 -5.82
N LEU A 31 9.58 -1.84 -5.18
CA LEU A 31 9.01 -2.25 -3.89
C LEU A 31 8.18 -3.53 -4.05
N VAL A 32 7.35 -3.60 -5.09
CA VAL A 32 6.55 -4.80 -5.37
C VAL A 32 7.44 -6.00 -5.72
N GLY A 33 8.54 -5.78 -6.45
CA GLY A 33 9.49 -6.83 -6.77
C GLY A 33 10.16 -7.46 -5.55
N LYS A 34 10.31 -6.72 -4.44
CA LYS A 34 10.82 -7.26 -3.16
C LYS A 34 9.83 -8.20 -2.47
N GLU A 35 8.55 -8.03 -2.75
CA GLU A 35 7.47 -8.85 -2.17
C GLU A 35 7.23 -10.15 -2.95
N GLU A 36 8.00 -10.40 -4.03
CA GLU A 36 7.93 -11.58 -4.93
C GLU A 36 6.50 -11.91 -5.43
N LYS A 37 5.63 -10.88 -5.50
CA LYS A 37 4.23 -11.01 -5.90
C LYS A 37 3.99 -10.38 -7.25
N ASP A 38 2.99 -10.91 -7.96
CA ASP A 38 2.47 -10.27 -9.17
C ASP A 38 2.00 -8.84 -8.86
N PHE A 39 2.52 -7.87 -9.64
CA PHE A 39 2.28 -6.44 -9.42
C PHE A 39 0.80 -6.10 -9.35
N LYS A 40 0.02 -6.61 -10.31
CA LYS A 40 -1.41 -6.32 -10.41
C LYS A 40 -2.17 -6.88 -9.21
N THR A 41 -1.86 -8.11 -8.82
CA THR A 41 -2.47 -8.76 -7.66
C THR A 41 -2.15 -8.02 -6.36
N LEU A 42 -0.91 -7.53 -6.20
CA LEU A 42 -0.51 -6.80 -5.01
C LEU A 42 -1.21 -5.43 -4.93
N VAL A 43 -1.18 -4.66 -6.02
CA VAL A 43 -1.86 -3.35 -6.08
C VAL A 43 -3.36 -3.50 -5.83
N GLN A 44 -4.02 -4.53 -6.38
CA GLN A 44 -5.43 -4.80 -6.10
C GLN A 44 -5.71 -5.06 -4.61
N LYS A 45 -4.81 -5.75 -3.91
CA LYS A 45 -4.93 -5.95 -2.46
C LYS A 45 -4.76 -4.63 -1.70
N ILE A 46 -3.80 -3.81 -2.09
CA ILE A 46 -3.59 -2.48 -1.48
C ILE A 46 -4.84 -1.62 -1.65
N CYS A 47 -5.40 -1.55 -2.86
CA CYS A 47 -6.65 -0.81 -3.13
C CYS A 47 -7.87 -1.37 -2.39
N ALA A 48 -7.86 -2.64 -1.97
CA ALA A 48 -8.94 -3.23 -1.19
C ALA A 48 -8.84 -2.92 0.31
N ILE A 49 -7.65 -2.55 0.80
CA ILE A 49 -7.38 -2.23 2.20
C ILE A 49 -7.49 -0.73 2.44
N VAL A 50 -6.99 0.08 1.50
CA VAL A 50 -6.84 1.52 1.63
C VAL A 50 -7.98 2.23 0.89
N GLU A 51 -8.75 3.06 1.60
CA GLU A 51 -9.85 3.85 1.01
C GLU A 51 -9.35 5.07 0.21
N GLY A 52 -8.09 5.45 0.41
CA GLY A 52 -7.43 6.57 -0.26
C GLY A 52 -6.72 6.22 -1.58
N PRO A 53 -6.15 7.22 -2.28
CA PRO A 53 -5.34 7.03 -3.47
C PRO A 53 -4.19 6.02 -3.28
N VAL A 54 -4.03 5.15 -4.28
CA VAL A 54 -2.89 4.23 -4.44
C VAL A 54 -2.20 4.57 -5.75
N SER A 55 -0.90 4.86 -5.71
CA SER A 55 -0.07 5.21 -6.89
C SER A 55 1.07 4.22 -7.11
#